data_AF-A0A3M1XRV3-F1
#
_entry.id   AF-A0A3M1XRV3-F1
#
_cell.length_a   1.000
_cell.length_b   1.000
_cell.length_c   1.000
_cell.angle_alpha   90.00
_cell.angle_beta   90.00
_cell.angle_gamma   90.00
#
_symmetry.space_group_name_H-M   'P 1'
#
loop_
_entity.id
_entity.type
_entity.pdbx_description
1 polymer ?
#
loop_
_entity_poly.entity_id
_entity_poly.type
_entity_poly.pdbx_seq_one_letter_code
_entity_poly.pdbx_strand_id
1 'polypeptide(L)' 'MFYLIPSGARSKLNRSEMNKIEIIFPPSKNEQDGMAIILTDMDAEIQALERRREKFKQIKQGMLQVLLSGKVRLA' A
#
# COMPACT_ATOMS: atom_id res chain seq x y z
N MET A 1 23.75 -15.25 2.66
CA MET A 1 23.57 -15.02 4.11
C MET A 1 22.84 -13.69 4.22
N PHE A 2 21.56 -13.65 4.59
CA PHE A 2 20.81 -12.38 4.59
C PHE A 2 21.27 -11.49 5.76
N TYR A 3 21.81 -10.31 5.46
CA TYR A 3 22.18 -9.31 6.47
C TYR A 3 20.90 -8.69 7.08
N LEU A 4 20.53 -9.12 8.29
CA LEU A 4 19.51 -8.46 9.08
C LEU A 4 20.13 -7.26 9.80
N ILE A 5 19.57 -6.06 9.58
CA ILE A 5 19.99 -4.87 10.31
C ILE A 5 19.64 -5.08 11.79
N PRO A 6 20.59 -4.90 12.72
CA PRO A 6 20.31 -5.08 14.14
C PRO A 6 19.18 -4.14 14.58
N SER A 7 18.07 -4.75 14.99
CA SER A 7 16.87 -4.05 15.45
C SER A 7 16.95 -3.83 16.97
N GLY A 8 17.04 -2.58 17.39
CA GLY A 8 16.95 -2.13 18.76
C GLY A 8 15.94 -0.97 18.86
N ALA A 9 15.56 -0.59 20.08
CA ALA A 9 14.53 0.43 20.34
C ALA A 9 14.80 1.82 19.71
N ARG A 10 16.01 2.06 19.17
CA ARG A 10 16.38 3.23 18.37
C ARG A 10 17.19 2.85 17.12
N SER A 11 16.78 1.81 16.39
CA SER A 11 17.43 1.50 15.10
C SER A 11 17.28 2.67 14.14
N LYS A 12 18.42 3.17 13.66
CA LYS A 12 18.49 4.18 12.61
C LYS A 12 19.12 3.54 11.38
N LEU A 13 18.42 3.61 10.26
CA LEU A 13 18.96 3.26 8.94
C LEU A 13 19.95 4.36 8.53
N ASN A 14 21.23 4.17 8.84
CA ASN A 14 22.28 5.10 8.43
C ASN A 14 22.92 4.62 7.10
N ARG A 15 23.72 5.48 6.47
CA ARG A 15 24.36 5.19 5.17
C ARG A 15 25.21 3.93 5.18
N SER A 16 25.92 3.65 6.28
CA SER A 16 26.75 2.45 6.42
C SER A 16 25.89 1.19 6.46
N GLU A 17 24.75 1.23 7.15
CA GLU A 17 23.80 0.12 7.20
C GLU A 17 23.12 -0.10 5.84
N MET A 18 22.75 0.96 5.12
CA MET A 18 22.17 0.83 3.76
C MET A 18 23.11 0.12 2.78
N ASN A 19 24.41 0.43 2.83
CA ASN A 19 25.40 -0.16 1.93
C ASN A 19 25.63 -1.67 2.18
N LYS A 20 25.22 -2.19 3.34
CA LYS A 20 25.33 -3.61 3.69
C LYS A 20 24.13 -4.44 3.24
N ILE A 21 23.07 -3.79 2.74
CA ILE A 21 21.87 -4.49 2.28
C ILE A 21 22.18 -5.13 0.93
N GLU A 22 22.32 -6.45 0.95
CA GLU A 22 22.41 -7.25 -0.27
C GLU A 22 21.02 -7.33 -0.92
N ILE A 23 20.92 -6.90 -2.18
CA ILE A 23 19.70 -7.01 -2.98
C ILE A 23 19.96 -7.90 -4.19
N ILE A 24 18.92 -8.62 -4.59
CA ILE A 24 18.90 -9.29 -5.89
C ILE A 24 18.65 -8.20 -6.92
N PHE A 25 19.66 -7.93 -7.73
CA PHE A 25 19.62 -6.89 -8.75
C PHE A 25 19.67 -7.53 -10.13
N PRO A 26 18.56 -7.51 -10.90
CA PRO A 26 18.56 -8.01 -12.27
C PRO A 26 19.56 -7.23 -13.13
N PRO A 27 20.44 -7.88 -13.92
CA PRO A 27 21.49 -7.17 -14.66
C PRO A 27 20.96 -6.39 -15.86
N SER A 28 19.80 -6.78 -16.41
CA SER A 28 19.20 -6.16 -17.59
C SER A 28 18.27 -5.01 -17.21
N LYS A 29 18.50 -3.82 -17.80
CA LYS A 29 17.61 -2.68 -17.61
C LYS A 29 16.19 -2.97 -18.11
N ASN A 30 16.07 -3.67 -19.24
CA ASN A 30 14.77 -4.07 -19.79
C ASN A 30 13.99 -5.00 -18.85
N GLU A 31 14.70 -5.89 -18.14
CA GLU A 31 14.09 -6.77 -17.15
C GLU A 31 13.61 -5.98 -15.93
N GLN A 32 14.45 -5.07 -15.41
CA GLN A 32 14.08 -4.18 -14.31
C GLN A 32 12.86 -3.33 -14.66
N ASP A 33 12.81 -2.76 -15.86
CA ASP A 33 11.69 -1.93 -16.31
C ASP A 33 10.42 -2.75 -16.48
N GLY A 34 10.52 -3.97 -17.03
CA GLY A 34 9.39 -4.89 -17.11
C GLY A 34 8.83 -5.26 -15.74
N MET A 35 9.71 -5.56 -14.77
CA MET A 35 9.30 -5.83 -13.38
C MET A 35 8.65 -4.60 -12.73
N ALA A 36 9.24 -3.41 -12.94
CA ALA A 36 8.73 -2.16 -12.38
C ALA A 36 7.34 -1.81 -12.93
N ILE A 37 7.10 -2.01 -14.23
CA ILE A 37 5.79 -1.78 -14.85
C ILE A 37 4.73 -2.67 -14.21
N ILE A 38 4.98 -3.99 -14.14
CA ILE A 38 4.02 -4.94 -13.58
C ILE A 38 3.67 -4.58 -12.13
N LEU A 39 4.68 -4.29 -11.30
CA LEU A 39 4.45 -3.91 -9.91
C LEU A 39 3.70 -2.58 -9.77
N THR A 40 4.02 -1.60 -10.62
CA THR A 40 3.34 -0.30 -10.62
C THR A 40 1.87 -0.44 -11.02
N ASP A 41 1.57 -1.28 -12.01
CA ASP A 41 0.19 -1.54 -12.46
C ASP A 41 -0.62 -2.21 -11.35
N MET A 42 -0.03 -3.18 -10.64
CA MET A 42 -0.65 -3.83 -9.48
C MET A 42 -0.94 -2.81 -8.36
N ASP A 43 0.02 -1.94 -8.04
CA ASP A 43 -0.16 -0.89 -7.04
C ASP A 43 -1.29 0.09 -7.44
N ALA A 44 -1.36 0.46 -8.72
CA ALA A 44 -2.42 1.33 -9.22
C ALA A 44 -3.81 0.69 -9.08
N GLU A 45 -3.91 -0.61 -9.36
CA GLU A 45 -5.16 -1.38 -9.18
C GLU A 45 -5.56 -1.45 -7.69
N ILE A 46 -4.62 -1.78 -6.80
CA ILE A 46 -4.87 -1.81 -5.35
C ILE A 46 -5.39 -0.46 -4.88
N GLN A 47 -4.72 0.63 -5.24
CA GLN A 47 -5.16 1.97 -4.85
C GLN A 47 -6.56 2.32 -5.40
N ALA A 48 -6.88 1.90 -6.63
CA ALA A 48 -8.21 2.11 -7.21
C ALA A 48 -9.29 1.35 -6.41
N LEU A 49 -9.01 0.11 -6.03
CA LEU A 49 -9.91 -0.70 -5.21
C LEU A 49 -10.09 -0.11 -3.80
N GLU A 50 -9.01 0.38 -3.19
CA GLU A 50 -9.09 1.03 -1.88
C GLU A 50 -9.91 2.32 -1.91
N ARG A 51 -9.73 3.16 -2.93
CA ARG A 51 -10.56 4.36 -3.13
C ARG A 51 -12.03 3.99 -3.29
N ARG A 52 -12.32 2.93 -4.06
CA ARG A 52 -13.70 2.44 -4.25
C ARG A 52 -14.29 1.90 -2.96
N ARG A 53 -13.52 1.14 -2.18
CA ARG A 53 -13.92 0.62 -0.86
C ARG A 53 -14.26 1.76 0.09
N GLU A 54 -13.41 2.79 0.15
CA GLU A 54 -13.64 3.94 1.02
C GLU A 54 -14.88 4.74 0.62
N LYS A 55 -15.10 4.95 -0.69
CA LYS A 55 -16.33 5.56 -1.20
C LYS A 55 -17.57 4.78 -0.76
N PHE A 56 -17.58 3.46 -0.89
CA PHE A 56 -18.71 2.64 -0.45
C PHE A 56 -18.93 2.69 1.06
N LYS A 57 -17.85 2.74 1.85
CA LYS A 57 -17.93 2.88 3.30
C LYS A 57 -18.60 4.21 3.68
N GLN A 58 -18.23 5.31 3.03
CA GLN A 58 -18.84 6.62 3.25
C GLN A 58 -20.31 6.65 2.85
N ILE A 59 -20.67 6.06 1.71
CA ILE A 59 -22.07 5.93 1.28
C ILE A 59 -22.87 5.15 2.32
N LYS A 60 -22.36 3.99 2.77
CA LYS A 60 -23.01 3.17 3.81
C LYS A 60 -23.22 3.97 5.10
N GLN A 61 -22.22 4.72 5.54
CA GLN A 61 -22.31 5.57 6.73
C GLN A 61 -23.36 6.68 6.56
N GLY A 62 -23.37 7.37 5.42
CA GLY A 62 -24.36 8.40 5.11
C GLY A 62 -25.79 7.83 5.07
N MET A 63 -25.98 6.67 4.45
CA MET A 63 -27.27 5.97 4.43
C MET A 63 -27.74 5.62 5.84
N LEU A 64 -26.86 5.06 6.69
CA LEU A 64 -27.19 4.78 8.08
C LEU A 64 -27.59 6.04 8.85
N GLN A 65 -26.89 7.16 8.65
CA GLN A 65 -27.25 8.44 9.28
C GLN A 65 -28.64 8.92 8.86
N VAL A 66 -29.00 8.79 7.57
CA VAL A 66 -30.33 9.17 7.07
C VAL A 66 -31.42 8.26 7.64
N LEU A 67 -31.19 6.96 7.73
CA LEU A 67 -32.14 5.99 8.29
C LEU A 67 -32.35 6.20 9.80
N LEU A 68 -31.26 6.34 10.56
CA LEU A 68 -31.32 6.52 12.03
C LEU A 68 -31.85 7.90 12.45
N SER A 69 -31.71 8.92 11.59
CA SER A 69 -32.32 10.24 11.84
C SER A 69 -33.80 10.30 11.47
N GLY A 70 -34.38 9.22 10.93
CA GLY A 70 -35.79 9.15 10.57
C GLY A 70 -36.21 10.07 9.41
N LYS A 71 -35.24 10.67 8.70
CA LYS A 71 -35.47 11.55 7.54
C LYS A 71 -36.05 10.81 6.34
N VAL A 72 -35.71 9.52 6.21
CA VAL A 72 -36.32 8.60 5.24
C VAL A 72 -36.76 7.38 6.02
N ARG A 73 -38.04 7.01 5.89
CA ARG A 73 -38.59 5.77 6.44
C ARG A 73 -38.65 4.75 5.31
N LEU A 74 -38.08 3.57 5.54
CA LEU A 74 -38.34 2.41 4.69
C LEU A 74 -39.78 1.98 4.98
N ALA A 75 -40.65 2.02 3.97
CA ALA A 75 -41.98 1.44 4.02
C ALA A 75 -41.89 -0.09 3.91
#